data_AF-A0A2J7QBS6-F1
#
_entry.id   AF-A0A2J7QBS6-F1
#
_cell.length_a   1.000
_cell.length_b   1.000
_cell.length_c   1.000
_cell.angle_alpha   90.00
_cell.angle_beta   90.00
_cell.angle_gamma   90.00
#
_symmetry.space_group_name_H-M   'P 1'
#
loop_
_entity.id
_entity.type
_entity.pdbx_description
1 polymer ?
#
loop_
_entity_poly.entity_id
_entity_poly.type
_entity_poly.pdbx_seq_one_letter_code
_entity_poly.pdbx_strand_id
1 'polypeptide(L)'
;MYYPPPPPPPPPVLPLLFNDLPQFSSACTLIPLHASCTVVNVLPCTCRRNPEQELLDTRNRLWQYEGTQDPPHISYYRYIEPVLQDGPKCGLVALSMASSCTPHPLSVEELFQEAQAHGFTNHGEMFSVDDMATLAREMFQHSCREVEVLPGGLGQDKEYVIQQLTLGGVLLIPYDADSNHSPCCRRGHKAHWAVISGVIVSATAQRTCHLLARQGKSRHLAVWSYDDLQRSNENLVELDPGRASDGRVYVLPPGGVAAGLGGRAILLHDLGGDHCAISASL
;
A
#
# COMPACT_ATOMS: atom_id res chain seq x y z
N MET A 1 -53.96 -9.16 -1.58
CA MET A 1 -52.70 -8.49 -1.24
C MET A 1 -51.97 -8.18 -2.53
N TYR A 2 -51.68 -6.91 -2.80
CA TYR A 2 -50.97 -6.48 -4.00
C TYR A 2 -49.47 -6.62 -3.72
N TYR A 3 -48.81 -7.60 -4.34
CA TYR A 3 -47.35 -7.68 -4.27
C TYR A 3 -46.77 -6.72 -5.32
N PRO A 4 -45.90 -5.78 -4.93
CA PRO A 4 -45.21 -4.95 -5.90
C PRO A 4 -44.36 -5.82 -6.82
N PRO A 5 -44.24 -5.47 -8.11
CA PRO A 5 -43.39 -6.20 -9.03
C PRO A 5 -41.94 -6.21 -8.53
N PRO A 6 -41.19 -7.31 -8.78
CA PRO A 6 -39.79 -7.37 -8.42
C PRO A 6 -39.03 -6.21 -9.09
N PRO A 7 -38.01 -5.65 -8.42
CA PRO A 7 -37.20 -4.59 -9.00
C PRO A 7 -36.56 -5.08 -10.31
N PRO A 8 -36.38 -4.19 -11.29
CA PRO A 8 -35.72 -4.54 -12.54
C PRO A 8 -34.30 -5.06 -12.25
N PRO A 9 -33.79 -6.01 -13.05
CA PRO A 9 -32.43 -6.48 -12.92
C PRO A 9 -31.45 -5.30 -13.06
N PRO A 10 -30.32 -5.31 -12.31
CA PRO A 10 -29.32 -4.27 -12.44
C PRO A 10 -28.84 -4.18 -13.90
N PRO A 11 -28.52 -2.97 -14.39
CA PRO A 11 -28.05 -2.79 -15.76
C PRO A 11 -26.81 -3.66 -16.02
N PRO A 12 -26.64 -4.18 -17.25
CA PRO A 12 -25.46 -4.94 -17.61
C PRO A 12 -24.22 -4.08 -17.38
N VAL A 13 -23.26 -4.64 -16.64
CA VAL A 13 -21.96 -4.03 -16.41
C VAL A 13 -21.27 -3.87 -17.77
N LEU A 14 -21.04 -2.63 -18.19
CA LEU A 14 -20.22 -2.36 -19.38
C LEU A 14 -18.79 -2.87 -19.10
N PRO A 15 -18.18 -3.67 -19.98
CA PRO A 15 -16.78 -4.04 -19.83
C PRO A 15 -15.95 -2.76 -19.80
N LEU A 16 -15.03 -2.63 -18.85
CA LEU A 16 -14.04 -1.54 -18.85
C LEU A 16 -13.36 -1.56 -20.21
N LEU A 17 -13.65 -0.55 -21.04
CA LEU A 17 -12.97 -0.42 -22.31
C LEU A 17 -11.54 0.00 -21.98
N PHE A 18 -10.57 -0.72 -22.55
CA PHE A 18 -9.14 -0.40 -22.45
C PHE A 18 -8.83 1.08 -22.75
N ASN A 19 -9.68 1.74 -23.54
CA ASN A 19 -9.54 3.13 -23.93
C ASN A 19 -9.93 4.14 -22.84
N ASP A 20 -10.62 3.71 -21.78
CA ASP A 20 -10.97 4.56 -20.62
C ASP A 20 -9.86 4.53 -19.54
N LEU A 21 -8.79 3.76 -19.77
CA LEU A 21 -7.67 3.68 -18.85
C LEU A 21 -6.80 4.94 -18.94
N PRO A 22 -6.17 5.39 -17.83
CA PRO A 22 -5.22 6.49 -17.86
C PRO A 22 -4.17 6.26 -18.96
N GLN A 23 -3.75 7.32 -19.64
CA GLN A 23 -2.63 7.22 -20.59
C GLN A 23 -1.42 6.65 -19.85
N PHE A 24 -1.06 5.42 -20.18
CA PHE A 24 -0.02 4.69 -19.49
C PHE A 24 1.36 5.28 -19.82
N SER A 25 2.24 5.31 -18.81
CA SER A 25 3.67 5.51 -19.05
C SER A 25 4.19 4.43 -20.01
N SER A 26 5.10 4.81 -20.91
CA SER A 26 5.79 3.89 -21.84
C SER A 26 6.58 2.77 -21.14
N ALA A 27 6.75 2.86 -19.82
CA ALA A 27 7.36 1.84 -18.97
C ALA A 27 6.39 0.74 -18.48
N CYS A 28 5.10 0.82 -18.82
CA CYS A 28 4.10 -0.19 -18.44
C CYS A 28 4.01 -1.31 -19.48
N THR A 29 3.99 -2.56 -19.02
CA THR A 29 3.68 -3.72 -19.88
C THR A 29 2.23 -4.14 -19.66
N LEU A 30 1.44 -4.12 -20.72
CA LEU A 30 0.08 -4.67 -20.73
C LEU A 30 0.15 -6.17 -20.97
N ILE A 31 -0.40 -6.94 -20.03
CA ILE A 31 -0.41 -8.40 -20.09
C ILE A 31 -1.86 -8.88 -20.00
N PRO A 32 -2.45 -9.33 -21.12
CA PRO A 32 -3.72 -10.04 -21.10
C PRO A 32 -3.49 -11.40 -20.45
N LEU A 33 -3.95 -11.57 -19.21
CA LEU A 33 -3.76 -12.84 -18.48
C LEU A 33 -4.96 -13.79 -18.61
N HIS A 34 -6.16 -13.25 -18.86
CA HIS A 34 -7.37 -14.01 -19.12
C HIS A 34 -8.39 -13.14 -19.88
N ALA A 35 -9.45 -13.72 -20.45
CA ALA A 35 -10.49 -12.98 -21.19
C ALA A 35 -11.18 -11.86 -20.38
N SER A 36 -11.13 -11.95 -19.05
CA SER A 36 -11.69 -11.01 -18.06
C SER A 36 -10.63 -10.15 -17.35
N CYS A 37 -9.33 -10.33 -17.65
CA CYS A 37 -8.26 -9.78 -16.83
C CYS A 37 -7.18 -9.10 -17.66
N THR A 38 -6.95 -7.82 -17.36
CA THR A 38 -5.80 -7.06 -17.86
C THR A 38 -4.88 -6.73 -16.70
N VAL A 39 -3.61 -7.11 -16.82
CA VAL A 39 -2.57 -6.65 -15.90
C VAL A 39 -1.75 -5.56 -16.55
N VAL A 40 -1.60 -4.48 -15.81
CA VAL A 40 -0.70 -3.37 -16.10
C VAL A 40 0.47 -3.53 -15.14
N ASN A 41 1.56 -4.10 -15.63
CA ASN A 41 2.79 -4.20 -14.85
C ASN A 41 3.54 -2.87 -14.98
N VAL A 42 3.67 -2.14 -13.87
CA VAL A 42 4.39 -0.87 -13.86
C VAL A 42 5.85 -1.19 -13.54
N LEU A 43 6.65 -1.25 -14.61
CA LEU A 43 8.10 -1.50 -14.69
C LEU A 43 8.53 -2.98 -14.74
N PRO A 44 9.37 -3.36 -15.71
CA PRO A 44 9.98 -4.69 -15.74
C PRO A 44 10.92 -4.86 -14.53
N CYS A 45 10.64 -5.84 -13.65
CA CYS A 45 11.62 -6.25 -12.64
C CYS A 45 12.72 -7.06 -13.33
N THR A 46 13.97 -6.88 -12.92
CA THR A 46 15.10 -7.78 -13.28
C THR A 46 15.20 -8.98 -12.33
N CYS A 47 14.18 -9.17 -11.48
CA CYS A 47 14.16 -10.15 -10.42
C CYS A 47 14.01 -11.59 -10.95
N ARG A 48 14.63 -12.57 -10.29
CA ARG A 48 14.48 -14.01 -10.64
C ARG A 48 13.09 -14.59 -10.36
N ARG A 49 12.24 -13.83 -9.66
CA ARG A 49 10.86 -14.21 -9.39
C ARG A 49 10.00 -13.79 -10.57
N ASN A 50 8.82 -14.38 -10.67
CA ASN A 50 7.84 -14.03 -11.69
C ASN A 50 6.73 -13.19 -11.01
N PRO A 51 6.80 -11.83 -11.03
CA PRO A 51 5.80 -10.97 -10.40
C PRO A 51 4.40 -11.18 -10.96
N GLU A 52 4.30 -11.53 -12.24
CA GLU A 52 3.03 -11.79 -12.93
C GLU A 52 2.37 -13.03 -12.32
N GLN A 53 3.14 -14.10 -12.12
CA GLN A 53 2.63 -15.30 -11.46
C GLN A 53 2.25 -15.04 -10.00
N GLU A 54 3.06 -14.30 -9.24
CA GLU A 54 2.72 -13.95 -7.86
C GLU A 54 1.42 -13.14 -7.78
N LEU A 55 1.22 -12.19 -8.70
CA LEU A 55 -0.02 -11.44 -8.81
C LEU A 55 -1.19 -12.36 -9.16
N LEU A 56 -1.04 -13.26 -10.14
CA LEU A 56 -2.06 -14.23 -10.52
C LEU A 56 -2.48 -15.14 -9.36
N ASP A 57 -1.51 -15.66 -8.61
CA ASP A 57 -1.78 -16.54 -7.48
C ASP A 57 -2.47 -15.78 -6.35
N THR A 58 -2.06 -14.53 -6.11
CA THR A 58 -2.68 -13.66 -5.10
C THR A 58 -4.10 -13.29 -5.49
N ARG A 59 -4.30 -12.94 -6.76
CA ARG A 59 -5.60 -12.71 -7.37
C ARG A 59 -6.48 -13.93 -7.20
N ASN A 60 -6.08 -15.10 -7.69
CA ASN A 60 -6.90 -16.31 -7.64
C ASN A 60 -7.38 -16.66 -6.22
N ARG A 61 -6.55 -16.38 -5.19
CA ARG A 61 -6.95 -16.51 -3.79
C ARG A 61 -8.11 -15.56 -3.43
N LEU A 62 -8.08 -14.29 -3.83
CA LEU A 62 -9.17 -13.33 -3.57
C LEU A 62 -10.52 -13.86 -4.09
N TRP A 63 -10.57 -14.32 -5.33
CA TRP A 63 -11.82 -14.79 -5.93
C TRP A 63 -12.33 -16.09 -5.33
N GLN A 64 -11.42 -16.97 -4.90
CA GLN A 64 -11.84 -18.13 -4.09
C GLN A 64 -12.58 -17.71 -2.81
N TYR A 65 -12.24 -16.54 -2.24
CA TYR A 65 -12.94 -15.98 -1.08
C TYR A 65 -14.22 -15.20 -1.44
N GLU A 66 -14.24 -14.46 -2.55
CA GLU A 66 -15.40 -13.63 -2.96
C GLU A 66 -16.52 -14.40 -3.68
N GLY A 67 -16.25 -15.62 -4.18
CA GLY A 67 -17.23 -16.47 -4.87
C GLY A 67 -16.89 -16.77 -6.33
N THR A 68 -17.72 -17.58 -7.00
CA THR A 68 -17.36 -18.29 -8.24
C THR A 68 -17.31 -17.48 -9.54
N GLN A 69 -17.65 -16.18 -9.53
CA GLN A 69 -17.56 -15.35 -10.74
C GLN A 69 -16.39 -14.38 -10.66
N ASP A 70 -15.44 -14.55 -11.57
CA ASP A 70 -14.37 -13.59 -11.86
C ASP A 70 -14.94 -12.45 -12.73
N PRO A 71 -15.26 -11.27 -12.16
CA PRO A 71 -15.70 -10.14 -12.94
C PRO A 71 -14.52 -9.55 -13.71
N PRO A 72 -14.79 -8.82 -14.80
CA PRO A 72 -13.75 -8.09 -15.49
C PRO A 72 -13.03 -7.14 -14.52
N HIS A 73 -11.70 -7.16 -14.53
CA HIS A 73 -10.89 -6.33 -13.64
C HIS A 73 -9.57 -5.93 -14.27
N ILE A 74 -8.99 -4.88 -13.71
CA ILE A 74 -7.70 -4.35 -14.10
C ILE A 74 -6.83 -4.27 -12.87
N SER A 75 -5.64 -4.87 -12.97
CA SER A 75 -4.67 -4.90 -11.88
C SER A 75 -3.47 -4.06 -12.26
N TYR A 76 -3.11 -3.13 -11.39
CA TYR A 76 -1.86 -2.40 -11.43
C TYR A 76 -0.97 -2.98 -10.34
N TYR A 77 0.22 -3.45 -10.71
CA TYR A 77 1.16 -4.00 -9.74
C TYR A 77 2.57 -3.51 -10.05
N ARG A 78 3.19 -2.96 -9.01
CA ARG A 78 4.60 -2.66 -8.95
C ARG A 78 5.26 -3.66 -8.03
N TYR A 79 6.16 -4.47 -8.59
CA TYR A 79 6.87 -5.46 -7.80
C TYR A 79 7.78 -4.79 -6.77
N ILE A 80 7.67 -5.26 -5.53
CA ILE A 80 8.51 -4.88 -4.40
C ILE A 80 9.08 -6.17 -3.79
N GLU A 81 10.37 -6.16 -3.46
CA GLU A 81 11.04 -7.30 -2.82
C GLU A 81 10.59 -7.44 -1.36
N PRO A 82 10.05 -8.61 -0.93
CA PRO A 82 9.60 -8.79 0.45
C PRO A 82 10.77 -8.99 1.42
N VAL A 83 10.71 -8.25 2.53
CA VAL A 83 11.66 -8.34 3.65
C VAL A 83 10.94 -8.83 4.91
N LEU A 84 11.50 -9.84 5.60
CA LEU A 84 10.98 -10.23 6.91
C LEU A 84 11.57 -9.30 7.97
N GLN A 85 10.72 -8.79 8.85
CA GLN A 85 11.17 -7.97 9.96
C GLN A 85 11.83 -8.80 11.04
N ASP A 86 12.78 -8.17 11.72
CA ASP A 86 13.27 -8.60 13.02
C ASP A 86 12.97 -7.50 14.05
N GLY A 87 12.43 -7.89 15.20
CA GLY A 87 11.98 -6.96 16.24
C GLY A 87 10.84 -6.01 15.80
N PRO A 88 10.70 -4.84 16.45
CA PRO A 88 9.59 -3.91 16.24
C PRO A 88 9.74 -3.00 15.00
N LYS A 89 10.57 -3.39 14.01
CA LYS A 89 10.99 -2.57 12.85
C LYS A 89 10.00 -2.55 11.68
N CYS A 90 8.70 -2.72 11.92
CA CYS A 90 7.72 -2.87 10.84
C CYS A 90 7.67 -1.69 9.87
N GLY A 91 7.77 -0.45 10.37
CA GLY A 91 7.81 0.76 9.55
C GLY A 91 9.06 0.84 8.67
N LEU A 92 10.24 0.62 9.27
CA LEU A 92 11.53 0.63 8.56
C LEU A 92 11.60 -0.49 7.52
N VAL A 93 11.00 -1.64 7.81
CA VAL A 93 10.88 -2.75 6.85
C VAL A 93 9.96 -2.38 5.69
N ALA A 94 8.82 -1.73 5.93
CA ALA A 94 7.96 -1.25 4.85
C ALA A 94 8.66 -0.20 3.97
N LEU A 95 9.45 0.69 4.57
CA LEU A 95 10.25 1.68 3.84
C LEU A 95 11.39 1.03 3.04
N SER A 96 12.11 0.07 3.62
CA SER A 96 13.13 -0.74 2.91
C SER A 96 12.52 -1.52 1.75
N MET A 97 11.34 -2.12 1.93
CA MET A 97 10.60 -2.74 0.84
C MET A 97 10.32 -1.74 -0.29
N ALA A 98 9.79 -0.54 0.02
CA ALA A 98 9.56 0.50 -0.99
C ALA A 98 10.84 0.86 -1.77
N SER A 99 11.98 0.96 -1.08
CA SER A 99 13.27 1.25 -1.71
C SER A 99 13.73 0.21 -2.74
N SER A 100 13.20 -1.02 -2.72
CA SER A 100 13.58 -2.06 -3.68
C SER A 100 13.22 -1.74 -5.12
N CYS A 101 12.35 -0.75 -5.35
CA CYS A 101 12.04 -0.22 -6.67
C CYS A 101 13.02 0.86 -7.15
N THR A 102 14.03 1.21 -6.36
CA THR A 102 15.04 2.22 -6.70
C THR A 102 16.35 1.56 -7.15
N PRO A 103 17.25 2.28 -7.85
CA PRO A 103 18.56 1.75 -8.22
C PRO A 103 19.46 1.38 -7.04
N HIS A 104 19.22 1.97 -5.86
CA HIS A 104 19.99 1.76 -4.64
C HIS A 104 19.06 1.39 -3.48
N PRO A 105 18.61 0.12 -3.39
CA PRO A 105 17.76 -0.33 -2.29
C PRO A 105 18.44 -0.12 -0.94
N LEU A 106 17.66 0.34 0.04
CA LEU A 106 18.09 0.64 1.40
C LEU A 106 17.90 -0.56 2.30
N SER A 107 18.89 -0.84 3.14
CA SER A 107 18.76 -1.85 4.18
C SER A 107 17.95 -1.33 5.37
N VAL A 108 17.34 -2.26 6.11
CA VAL A 108 16.62 -1.93 7.35
C VAL A 108 17.56 -1.35 8.41
N GLU A 109 18.84 -1.74 8.39
CA GLU A 109 19.83 -1.27 9.35
C GLU A 109 20.24 0.19 9.11
N GLU A 110 20.48 0.58 7.85
CA GLU A 110 20.74 1.97 7.49
C GLU A 110 19.56 2.87 7.89
N LEU A 111 18.33 2.46 7.55
CA LEU A 111 17.11 3.17 7.95
C LEU A 111 16.95 3.27 9.46
N PHE A 112 17.34 2.23 10.21
CA PHE A 112 17.25 2.22 11.66
C PHE A 112 18.26 3.18 12.29
N GLN A 113 19.49 3.20 11.80
CA GLN A 113 20.54 4.10 12.28
C GLN A 113 20.15 5.57 12.06
N GLU A 114 19.61 5.89 10.88
CA GLU A 114 19.14 7.24 10.59
C GLU A 114 17.94 7.63 11.46
N ALA A 115 16.94 6.74 11.59
CA ALA A 115 15.79 7.00 12.45
C ALA A 115 16.19 7.20 13.93
N GLN A 116 17.22 6.49 14.41
CA GLN A 116 17.77 6.70 15.75
C GLN A 116 18.50 8.04 15.88
N ALA A 117 19.28 8.45 14.87
CA ALA A 117 19.98 9.73 14.86
C ALA A 117 19.01 10.92 14.94
N HIS A 118 17.83 10.79 14.32
CA HIS A 118 16.75 11.77 14.40
C HIS A 118 15.89 11.68 15.67
N GLY A 119 16.09 10.63 16.49
CA GLY A 119 15.28 10.40 17.69
C GLY A 119 13.84 9.95 17.40
N PHE A 120 13.57 9.46 16.19
CA PHE A 120 12.23 8.95 15.80
C PHE A 120 11.93 7.58 16.40
N THR A 121 12.94 6.88 16.90
CA THR A 121 12.79 5.51 17.40
C THR A 121 13.84 5.18 18.46
N ASN A 122 13.46 4.38 19.47
CA ASN A 122 14.40 3.81 20.43
C ASN A 122 14.77 2.37 20.09
N HIS A 123 13.81 1.57 19.59
CA HIS A 123 13.97 0.13 19.38
C HIS A 123 13.66 -0.32 17.96
N GLY A 124 13.26 0.59 17.08
CA GLY A 124 12.85 0.35 15.70
C GLY A 124 11.37 0.59 15.45
N GLU A 125 10.59 0.89 16.50
CA GLU A 125 9.20 1.35 16.35
C GLU A 125 9.11 2.64 15.54
N MET A 126 7.99 2.84 14.84
CA MET A 126 7.69 4.09 14.15
C MET A 126 6.22 4.42 14.38
N PHE A 127 5.94 5.37 15.28
CA PHE A 127 4.58 5.75 15.69
C PHE A 127 4.13 7.13 15.17
N SER A 128 4.88 7.70 14.21
CA SER A 128 4.58 8.99 13.61
C SER A 128 4.71 8.91 12.09
N VAL A 129 3.63 9.26 11.39
CA VAL A 129 3.63 9.43 9.93
C VAL A 129 4.54 10.58 9.51
N ASP A 130 4.63 11.64 10.32
CA ASP A 130 5.50 12.79 10.02
C ASP A 130 6.99 12.44 10.12
N ASP A 131 7.35 11.63 11.13
CA ASP A 131 8.72 11.16 11.34
C ASP A 131 9.11 10.20 10.20
N MET A 132 8.22 9.26 9.86
CA MET A 132 8.41 8.37 8.72
C MET A 132 8.54 9.13 7.40
N ALA A 133 7.73 10.17 7.19
CA ALA A 133 7.80 10.99 5.97
C ALA A 133 9.10 11.81 5.92
N THR A 134 9.58 12.29 7.07
CA THR A 134 10.87 12.99 7.17
C THR A 134 12.01 12.05 6.81
N LEU A 135 12.05 10.87 7.43
CA LEU A 135 13.03 9.82 7.10
C LEU A 135 12.98 9.43 5.62
N ALA A 136 11.77 9.25 5.05
CA ALA A 136 11.63 8.90 3.64
C ALA A 136 12.13 10.01 2.69
N ARG A 137 11.94 11.29 3.02
CA ARG A 137 12.46 12.41 2.20
C ARG A 137 13.98 12.43 2.15
N GLU A 138 14.63 12.18 3.28
CA GLU A 138 16.09 12.15 3.37
C GLU A 138 16.65 10.94 2.64
N MET A 139 16.12 9.76 2.96
CA MET A 139 16.63 8.50 2.44
C MET A 139 16.32 8.28 0.94
N PHE A 140 15.29 8.94 0.39
CA PHE A 140 14.94 8.89 -1.03
C PHE A 140 15.22 10.18 -1.82
N GLN A 141 16.04 11.09 -1.30
CA GLN A 141 16.27 12.41 -1.90
C GLN A 141 16.60 12.39 -3.41
N HIS A 142 17.24 11.34 -3.90
CA HIS A 142 17.64 11.18 -5.30
C HIS A 142 16.85 10.12 -6.07
N SER A 143 15.83 9.55 -5.45
CA SER A 143 15.08 8.42 -6.00
C SER A 143 13.58 8.53 -5.81
N CYS A 144 13.05 9.62 -5.24
CA CYS A 144 11.62 9.87 -5.12
C CYS A 144 11.35 11.33 -5.47
N ARG A 145 10.37 11.58 -6.36
CA ARG A 145 10.02 12.96 -6.75
C ARG A 145 9.44 13.72 -5.57
N GLU A 146 8.55 13.06 -4.83
CA GLU A 146 7.77 13.69 -3.80
C GLU A 146 7.33 12.66 -2.75
N VAL A 147 7.45 13.05 -1.49
CA VAL A 147 6.94 12.30 -0.33
C VAL A 147 5.80 13.13 0.27
N GLU A 148 4.59 12.71 -0.02
CA GLU A 148 3.36 13.38 0.39
C GLU A 148 2.75 12.69 1.61
N VAL A 149 2.38 13.48 2.62
CA VAL A 149 1.60 13.00 3.76
C VAL A 149 0.13 13.20 3.45
N LEU A 150 -0.67 12.15 3.58
CA LEU A 150 -2.13 12.18 3.43
C LEU A 150 -2.77 12.32 4.82
N PRO A 151 -3.19 13.53 5.24
CA PRO A 151 -3.68 13.77 6.61
C PRO A 151 -5.05 13.16 6.90
N GLY A 152 -5.85 12.81 5.89
CA GLY A 152 -7.05 11.99 6.02
C GLY A 152 -6.90 10.59 5.41
N GLY A 153 -5.65 10.14 5.18
CA GLY A 153 -5.33 8.78 4.79
C GLY A 153 -6.05 8.36 3.51
N LEU A 154 -6.65 7.17 3.54
CA LEU A 154 -7.40 6.61 2.40
C LEU A 154 -8.80 7.21 2.26
N GLY A 155 -9.36 7.76 3.34
CA GLY A 155 -10.74 8.24 3.35
C GLY A 155 -10.93 9.63 2.73
N GLN A 156 -9.86 10.41 2.63
CA GLN A 156 -9.93 11.79 2.13
C GLN A 156 -10.26 11.86 0.64
N ASP A 157 -9.55 11.09 -0.18
CA ASP A 157 -9.75 11.06 -1.62
C ASP A 157 -9.35 9.69 -2.21
N LYS A 158 -10.33 8.78 -2.25
CA LYS A 158 -10.13 7.41 -2.73
C LYS A 158 -9.73 7.36 -4.20
N GLU A 159 -10.31 8.22 -5.02
CA GLU A 159 -10.05 8.27 -6.46
C GLU A 159 -8.62 8.76 -6.72
N TYR A 160 -8.18 9.78 -6.00
CA TYR A 160 -6.81 10.25 -6.02
C TYR A 160 -5.81 9.14 -5.64
N VAL A 161 -6.02 8.46 -4.50
CA VAL A 161 -5.10 7.37 -4.07
C VAL A 161 -5.02 6.26 -5.11
N ILE A 162 -6.17 5.83 -5.67
CA ILE A 162 -6.20 4.82 -6.73
C ILE A 162 -5.42 5.32 -7.95
N GLN A 163 -5.67 6.56 -8.39
CA GLN A 163 -4.98 7.16 -9.52
C GLN A 163 -3.46 7.15 -9.32
N GLN A 164 -2.97 7.56 -8.15
CA GLN A 164 -1.53 7.59 -7.88
C GLN A 164 -0.91 6.19 -7.86
N LEU A 165 -1.60 5.18 -7.31
CA LEU A 165 -1.17 3.78 -7.41
C LEU A 165 -1.16 3.30 -8.87
N THR A 166 -2.11 3.71 -9.71
CA THR A 166 -2.09 3.36 -11.15
C THR A 166 -0.95 4.02 -11.94
N LEU A 167 -0.46 5.17 -11.46
CA LEU A 167 0.71 5.85 -12.02
C LEU A 167 2.05 5.27 -11.53
N GLY A 168 2.02 4.27 -10.65
CA GLY A 168 3.22 3.63 -10.10
C GLY A 168 3.67 4.18 -8.75
N GLY A 169 2.86 5.05 -8.13
CA GLY A 169 3.06 5.49 -6.76
C GLY A 169 3.05 4.31 -5.77
N VAL A 170 3.77 4.49 -4.66
CA VAL A 170 3.85 3.49 -3.58
C VAL A 170 3.32 4.14 -2.31
N LEU A 171 2.41 3.47 -1.61
CA LEU A 171 1.79 4.00 -0.41
C LEU A 171 2.31 3.27 0.83
N LEU A 172 2.82 4.01 1.80
CA LEU A 172 3.12 3.50 3.15
C LEU A 172 1.95 3.84 4.06
N ILE A 173 1.42 2.83 4.76
CA ILE A 173 0.24 2.99 5.59
C ILE A 173 0.38 2.23 6.91
N PRO A 174 0.17 2.88 8.06
CA PRO A 174 -0.05 2.20 9.31
C PRO A 174 -1.48 1.63 9.37
N TYR A 175 -1.66 0.43 9.92
CA TYR A 175 -2.95 -0.24 10.08
C TYR A 175 -2.92 -1.16 11.31
N ASP A 176 -4.08 -1.63 11.76
CA ASP A 176 -4.19 -2.54 12.90
C ASP A 176 -4.19 -3.99 12.42
N ALA A 177 -3.14 -4.74 12.74
CA ALA A 177 -2.90 -6.07 12.18
C ALA A 177 -3.52 -7.21 13.01
N ASP A 178 -4.27 -8.09 12.36
CA ASP A 178 -4.77 -9.32 13.00
C ASP A 178 -3.71 -10.44 13.03
N SER A 179 -4.06 -11.60 13.59
CA SER A 179 -3.19 -12.79 13.69
C SER A 179 -2.74 -13.33 12.34
N ASN A 180 -3.58 -13.20 11.30
CA ASN A 180 -3.25 -13.54 9.91
C ASN A 180 -2.57 -12.37 9.16
N HIS A 181 -2.28 -11.27 9.86
CA HIS A 181 -1.70 -10.03 9.33
C HIS A 181 -2.60 -9.23 8.39
N SER A 182 -3.89 -9.57 8.28
CA SER A 182 -4.84 -8.72 7.56
C SER A 182 -5.25 -7.51 8.41
N PRO A 183 -5.82 -6.47 7.78
CA PRO A 183 -6.42 -5.36 8.52
C PRO A 183 -7.54 -5.83 9.44
N CYS A 184 -7.62 -5.23 10.62
CA CYS A 184 -8.72 -5.41 11.56
C CYS A 184 -9.02 -4.08 12.27
N CYS A 185 -9.97 -4.08 13.20
CA CYS A 185 -10.32 -2.89 13.99
C CYS A 185 -10.33 -3.22 15.50
N ARG A 186 -9.15 -3.22 16.11
CA ARG A 186 -8.92 -3.50 17.55
C ARG A 186 -8.16 -2.35 18.22
N ARG A 187 -8.62 -1.13 17.96
CA ARG A 187 -8.11 0.14 18.53
C ARG A 187 -6.62 0.46 18.28
N GLY A 188 -5.93 -0.28 17.40
CA GLY A 188 -4.51 -0.09 17.13
C GLY A 188 -3.58 -0.86 18.06
N HIS A 189 -4.10 -1.81 18.87
CA HIS A 189 -3.28 -2.63 19.76
C HIS A 189 -2.23 -3.45 19.01
N LYS A 190 -2.45 -3.73 17.72
CA LYS A 190 -1.45 -4.33 16.85
C LYS A 190 -1.11 -3.42 15.67
N ALA A 191 -0.99 -2.12 15.94
CA ALA A 191 -0.52 -1.13 14.98
C ALA A 191 0.75 -1.62 14.27
N HIS A 192 0.73 -1.55 12.96
CA HIS A 192 1.71 -2.13 12.06
C HIS A 192 1.81 -1.32 10.78
N TRP A 193 2.94 -1.36 10.10
CA TRP A 193 3.10 -0.71 8.79
C TRP A 193 3.01 -1.71 7.65
N ALA A 194 2.35 -1.29 6.57
CA ALA A 194 2.34 -1.96 5.28
C ALA A 194 2.84 -1.02 4.19
N VAL A 195 3.34 -1.63 3.11
CA VAL A 195 3.58 -0.98 1.83
C VAL A 195 2.56 -1.50 0.83
N ILE A 196 1.89 -0.59 0.15
CA ILE A 196 0.94 -0.87 -0.93
C ILE A 196 1.59 -0.49 -2.24
N SER A 197 1.67 -1.45 -3.15
CA SER A 197 2.37 -1.30 -4.43
C SER A 197 1.50 -1.68 -5.62
N GLY A 198 0.19 -1.65 -5.44
CA GLY A 198 -0.74 -1.93 -6.50
C GLY A 198 -2.18 -1.95 -6.07
N VAL A 199 -3.05 -2.01 -7.07
CA VAL A 199 -4.50 -1.96 -6.91
C VAL A 199 -5.15 -2.89 -7.94
N ILE A 200 -6.23 -3.56 -7.53
CA ILE A 200 -7.11 -4.31 -8.40
C ILE A 200 -8.46 -3.60 -8.41
N VAL A 201 -8.87 -3.13 -9.59
CA VAL A 201 -10.13 -2.42 -9.80
C VAL A 201 -11.08 -3.31 -10.58
N SER A 202 -12.23 -3.62 -9.99
CA SER A 202 -13.29 -4.39 -10.65
C SER A 202 -14.18 -3.49 -11.51
N ALA A 203 -14.52 -3.94 -12.72
CA ALA A 203 -15.43 -3.29 -13.64
C ALA A 203 -16.90 -3.32 -13.20
N THR A 204 -17.24 -4.04 -12.13
CA THR A 204 -18.64 -4.27 -11.72
C THR A 204 -19.38 -2.98 -11.35
N ALA A 205 -20.72 -3.04 -11.35
CA ALA A 205 -21.58 -1.93 -10.90
C ALA A 205 -21.27 -1.45 -9.47
N GLN A 206 -20.60 -2.28 -8.66
CA GLN A 206 -20.19 -1.99 -7.29
C GLN A 206 -18.77 -1.40 -7.18
N ARG A 207 -17.99 -1.37 -8.28
CA ARG A 207 -16.61 -0.83 -8.35
C ARG A 207 -15.75 -1.19 -7.13
N THR A 208 -15.67 -2.48 -6.82
CA THR A 208 -14.82 -2.95 -5.71
C THR A 208 -13.35 -2.69 -6.02
N CYS A 209 -12.62 -2.25 -5.00
CA CYS A 209 -11.22 -1.89 -5.08
C CYS A 209 -10.44 -2.66 -4.01
N HIS A 210 -9.39 -3.35 -4.45
CA HIS A 210 -8.50 -4.09 -3.58
C HIS A 210 -7.07 -3.58 -3.71
N LEU A 211 -6.33 -3.62 -2.61
CA LEU A 211 -4.96 -3.15 -2.53
C LEU A 211 -4.00 -4.33 -2.42
N LEU A 212 -2.92 -4.27 -3.19
CA LEU A 212 -1.83 -5.24 -3.15
C LEU A 212 -0.81 -4.80 -2.12
N ALA A 213 -0.70 -5.58 -1.04
CA ALA A 213 0.01 -5.16 0.17
C ALA A 213 1.15 -6.13 0.53
N ARG A 214 2.23 -5.55 1.07
CA ARG A 214 3.29 -6.27 1.78
C ARG A 214 3.52 -5.68 3.16
N GLN A 215 4.01 -6.52 4.07
CA GLN A 215 4.31 -6.16 5.45
C GLN A 215 5.34 -7.13 6.05
N GLY A 216 6.07 -6.71 7.09
CA GLY A 216 7.26 -7.43 7.59
C GLY A 216 7.07 -8.81 8.23
N LYS A 217 5.85 -9.26 8.53
CA LYS A 217 5.57 -10.56 9.18
C LYS A 217 5.42 -11.72 8.18
N SER A 218 5.40 -11.46 6.87
CA SER A 218 5.20 -12.48 5.84
C SER A 218 5.92 -12.11 4.53
N ARG A 219 6.31 -13.12 3.74
CA ARG A 219 6.85 -12.91 2.39
C ARG A 219 5.77 -12.92 1.30
N HIS A 220 4.54 -13.30 1.65
CA HIS A 220 3.46 -13.39 0.68
C HIS A 220 2.91 -12.01 0.34
N LEU A 221 2.66 -11.78 -0.95
CA LEU A 221 1.81 -10.69 -1.38
C LEU A 221 0.39 -10.93 -0.84
N ALA A 222 -0.16 -9.91 -0.21
CA ALA A 222 -1.52 -9.90 0.30
C ALA A 222 -2.41 -9.04 -0.59
N VAL A 223 -3.71 -9.31 -0.52
CA VAL A 223 -4.75 -8.54 -1.19
C VAL A 223 -5.80 -8.21 -0.15
N TRP A 224 -6.05 -6.91 0.05
CA TRP A 224 -6.96 -6.40 1.08
C TRP A 224 -8.02 -5.52 0.44
N SER A 225 -9.25 -5.56 0.98
CA SER A 225 -10.27 -4.56 0.64
C SER A 225 -9.75 -3.16 0.97
N TYR A 226 -9.93 -2.22 0.05
CA TYR A 226 -9.60 -0.80 0.28
C TYR A 226 -10.29 -0.29 1.54
N ASP A 227 -11.58 -0.58 1.69
CA ASP A 227 -12.42 -0.06 2.76
C ASP A 227 -12.08 -0.69 4.11
N ASP A 228 -11.63 -1.95 4.13
CA ASP A 228 -11.15 -2.61 5.35
C ASP A 228 -9.82 -2.01 5.81
N LEU A 229 -8.90 -1.76 4.89
CA LEU A 229 -7.62 -1.12 5.22
C LEU A 229 -7.82 0.32 5.71
N GLN A 230 -8.70 1.09 5.05
CA GLN A 230 -9.06 2.44 5.48
C GLN A 230 -9.59 2.43 6.92
N ARG A 231 -10.61 1.61 7.21
CA ARG A 231 -11.19 1.51 8.56
C ARG A 231 -10.16 1.07 9.60
N SER A 232 -9.26 0.16 9.23
CA SER A 232 -8.18 -0.29 10.09
C SER A 232 -7.19 0.82 10.43
N ASN A 233 -6.82 1.66 9.45
CA ASN A 233 -5.98 2.83 9.64
C ASN A 233 -6.66 3.91 10.49
N GLU A 234 -7.94 4.19 10.27
CA GLU A 234 -8.72 5.16 11.07
C GLU A 234 -8.90 4.72 12.53
N ASN A 235 -8.89 3.41 12.80
CA ASN A 235 -9.04 2.82 14.13
C ASN A 235 -7.72 2.76 14.93
N LEU A 236 -6.61 3.31 14.45
CA LEU A 236 -5.40 3.42 15.26
C LEU A 236 -5.57 4.51 16.32
N VAL A 237 -5.99 4.13 17.52
CA VAL A 237 -6.40 5.07 18.57
C VAL A 237 -5.40 5.14 19.72
N GLU A 238 -4.90 4.00 20.18
CA GLU A 238 -4.09 3.95 21.40
C GLU A 238 -2.92 2.97 21.28
N LEU A 239 -1.91 3.19 22.12
CA LEU A 239 -0.82 2.25 22.28
C LEU A 239 -1.38 0.97 22.92
N ASP A 240 -0.91 -0.18 22.44
CA ASP A 240 -1.16 -1.48 23.06
C ASP A 240 -0.91 -1.44 24.57
N PRO A 241 -1.87 -1.88 25.42
CA PRO A 241 -1.70 -1.90 26.87
C PRO A 241 -0.51 -2.76 27.33
N GLY A 242 -0.15 -3.81 26.60
CA GLY A 242 1.03 -4.62 26.85
C GLY A 242 2.31 -3.80 26.65
N ARG A 243 2.41 -3.08 25.52
CA ARG A 243 3.52 -2.14 25.29
C ARG A 243 3.58 -1.03 26.32
N ALA A 244 2.43 -0.50 26.74
CA ALA A 244 2.39 0.53 27.78
C ALA A 244 2.91 0.05 29.15
N SER A 245 2.94 -1.26 29.39
CA SER A 245 3.32 -1.88 30.67
C SER A 245 4.59 -2.74 30.59
N ASP A 246 5.28 -2.78 29.45
CA ASP A 246 6.45 -3.66 29.25
C ASP A 246 7.79 -3.06 29.75
N GLY A 247 7.76 -1.84 30.29
CA GLY A 247 8.92 -1.14 30.82
C GLY A 247 9.87 -0.54 29.78
N ARG A 248 9.56 -0.66 28.48
CA ARG A 248 10.31 -0.01 27.39
C ARG A 248 9.83 1.42 27.19
N VAL A 249 10.73 2.25 26.67
CA VAL A 249 10.42 3.65 26.33
C VAL A 249 10.20 3.73 24.83
N TYR A 250 8.97 4.01 24.41
CA TYR A 250 8.61 4.16 23.00
C TYR A 250 8.56 5.63 22.62
N VAL A 251 9.05 5.96 21.42
CA VAL A 251 8.91 7.32 20.86
C VAL A 251 7.49 7.49 20.31
N LEU A 252 6.74 8.42 20.90
CA LEU A 252 5.36 8.76 20.49
C LEU A 252 5.26 10.27 20.26
N PRO A 253 4.56 10.72 19.21
CA PRO A 253 4.31 12.14 19.01
C PRO A 253 3.31 12.68 20.06
N PRO A 254 3.22 14.01 20.23
CA PRO A 254 2.14 14.62 21.00
C PRO A 254 0.77 14.13 20.50
N GLY A 255 -0.09 13.67 21.41
CA GLY A 255 -1.38 13.04 21.07
C GLY A 255 -1.31 11.52 20.82
N GLY A 256 -0.13 10.91 20.93
CA GLY A 256 0.04 9.46 20.91
C GLY A 256 -0.27 8.81 19.55
N VAL A 257 -0.68 7.54 19.59
CA VAL A 257 -0.93 6.72 18.39
C VAL A 257 -2.00 7.33 17.48
N ALA A 258 -3.10 7.84 18.05
CA ALA A 258 -4.16 8.49 17.28
C ALA A 258 -3.64 9.66 16.42
N ALA A 259 -2.92 10.60 17.02
CA ALA A 259 -2.38 11.76 16.30
C ALA A 259 -1.24 11.38 15.34
N GLY A 260 -0.43 10.38 15.74
CA GLY A 260 0.74 9.96 14.98
C GLY A 260 0.43 9.11 13.74
N LEU A 261 -0.55 8.22 13.82
CA LEU A 261 -0.81 7.20 12.79
C LEU A 261 -2.25 7.18 12.27
N GLY A 262 -3.24 7.47 13.12
CA GLY A 262 -4.65 7.23 12.84
C GLY A 262 -5.19 8.04 11.68
N GLY A 263 -5.75 7.37 10.67
CA GLY A 263 -6.32 8.03 9.49
C GLY A 263 -5.29 8.78 8.65
N ARG A 264 -4.01 8.39 8.70
CA ARG A 264 -2.91 9.03 8.00
C ARG A 264 -2.09 8.02 7.21
N ALA A 265 -1.51 8.45 6.09
CA ALA A 265 -0.65 7.62 5.26
C ALA A 265 0.41 8.49 4.54
N ILE A 266 1.35 7.84 3.84
CA ILE A 266 2.38 8.51 3.05
C ILE A 266 2.34 7.96 1.63
N LEU A 267 2.28 8.86 0.65
CA LEU A 267 2.38 8.52 -0.75
C LEU A 267 3.78 8.90 -1.27
N LEU A 268 4.45 7.93 -1.89
CA LEU A 268 5.75 8.08 -2.53
C LEU A 268 5.52 8.15 -4.05
N HIS A 269 5.78 9.32 -4.62
CA HIS A 269 5.57 9.61 -6.04
C HIS A 269 6.82 9.33 -6.86
N ASP A 270 6.66 8.66 -8.00
CA ASP A 270 7.72 8.38 -8.98
C ASP A 270 9.01 7.76 -8.40
N LEU A 271 8.84 6.90 -7.39
CA LEU A 271 9.96 6.26 -6.70
C LEU A 271 10.79 5.41 -7.67
N GLY A 272 12.08 5.67 -7.86
CA GLY A 272 12.97 4.97 -8.79
C GLY A 272 12.91 5.46 -10.24
N GLY A 273 12.20 6.56 -10.51
CA GLY A 273 12.28 7.24 -11.80
C GLY A 273 13.62 7.96 -12.00
N ASP A 274 14.13 7.96 -13.23
CA ASP A 274 15.33 8.73 -13.58
C ASP A 274 15.02 10.24 -13.46
N HIS A 275 15.38 10.88 -12.35
CA HIS A 275 15.31 12.33 -12.21
C HIS A 275 16.41 13.08 -12.98
N CYS A 276 17.14 12.40 -13.87
CA CYS A 276 18.18 12.98 -14.70
C CYS A 276 17.64 13.45 -16.06
N ALA A 277 16.63 14.34 -16.08
CA ALA A 277 16.18 14.93 -17.35
C ALA A 277 15.36 16.23 -17.25
N ILE A 278 15.59 17.13 -16.28
CA ILE A 278 15.16 18.53 -16.46
C ILE A 278 16.25 19.47 -15.90
N SER A 279 17.41 19.47 -16.57
CA SER A 279 18.18 20.71 -16.67
C SER A 279 17.44 21.58 -17.67
N ALA A 280 16.95 22.72 -17.20
CA ALA A 280 16.27 23.74 -17.96
C ALA A 280 16.98 24.01 -19.30
N SER A 281 16.25 23.82 -20.39
CA SER A 281 16.55 24.49 -21.65
C SER A 281 15.74 25.79 -21.64
N LEU A 282 16.41 26.88 -21.25
CA LEU A 282 16.03 28.24 -21.66
C LEU A 282 16.43 28.44 -23.13
#